data_AF-A0A183HU00-F1
#
_entry.id   AF-A0A183HU00-F1
#
_cell.length_a   1.000
_cell.length_b   1.000
_cell.length_c   1.000
_cell.angle_alpha   90.00
_cell.angle_beta   90.00
_cell.angle_gamma   90.00
#
_symmetry.space_group_name_H-M   'P 1'
#
loop_
_entity.id
_entity.type
_entity.pdbx_description
1 polymer ?
#
loop_
_entity_poly.entity_id
_entity_poly.type
_entity_poly.pdbx_seq_one_letter_code
_entity_poly.pdbx_strand_id
1 'polypeptide(L)'
;MGFYIHSCQKMCYKKRFRPSDLLCDRSFTWVPLDRCLEMMEKHGERIEAFAPDAPIAEKCPLVSIKCLYKMNVLPYRILLTLPDFKETETFMEEYARIVGPVAREMLLYRK
;
A
#
# COMPACT_ATOMS: atom_id res chain seq x y z
N MET A 1 -5.55 -4.08 2.57
CA MET A 1 -5.74 -2.70 3.03
C MET A 1 -6.78 -2.08 2.13
N GLY A 2 -7.86 -1.52 2.67
CA GLY A 2 -9.00 -1.04 1.89
C GLY A 2 -8.93 0.46 1.61
N PHE A 3 -9.60 0.90 0.55
CA PHE A 3 -9.76 2.33 0.25
C PHE A 3 -10.75 2.99 1.22
N TYR A 4 -10.58 4.29 1.44
CA TYR A 4 -11.58 5.09 2.13
C TYR A 4 -12.75 5.36 1.18
N ILE A 5 -13.96 5.01 1.60
CA ILE A 5 -15.19 5.22 0.84
C ILE A 5 -16.07 6.16 1.64
N HIS A 6 -16.11 7.43 1.22
CA HIS A 6 -16.78 8.50 1.97
C HIS A 6 -18.28 8.23 2.18
N SER A 7 -18.94 7.70 1.15
CA SER A 7 -20.37 7.35 1.17
C SER A 7 -20.72 6.12 2.02
N CYS A 8 -19.74 5.33 2.48
CA CYS A 8 -20.01 4.11 3.22
C CYS A 8 -20.28 4.40 4.71
N GLN A 9 -21.43 3.97 5.22
CA GLN A 9 -21.82 4.14 6.63
C GLN A 9 -20.78 3.56 7.61
N LYS A 10 -20.05 2.51 7.23
CA LYS A 10 -18.96 1.95 8.06
C LYS A 10 -17.83 2.94 8.27
N MET A 11 -17.48 3.74 7.26
CA MET A 11 -16.42 4.75 7.40
C MET A 11 -16.90 5.95 8.24
N CYS A 12 -18.20 6.29 8.17
CA CYS A 12 -18.81 7.38 8.94
C CYS A 12 -18.77 7.21 10.45
N TYR A 13 -18.92 5.98 10.97
CA TYR A 13 -18.73 5.77 12.41
C TYR A 13 -17.24 5.59 12.75
N LYS A 14 -16.45 4.94 11.87
CA LYS A 14 -15.01 4.73 12.09
C LYS A 14 -14.21 6.02 12.21
N LYS A 15 -14.58 7.07 11.45
CA LYS A 15 -13.94 8.39 11.54
C LYS A 15 -14.02 9.07 12.91
N ARG A 16 -14.92 8.62 13.80
CA ARG A 16 -15.07 9.16 15.15
C ARG A 16 -14.03 8.63 16.13
N PHE A 17 -13.37 7.51 15.82
CA PHE A 17 -12.29 6.97 16.63
C PHE A 17 -10.99 7.70 16.33
N ARG A 18 -10.25 8.12 17.34
CA ARG A 18 -8.99 8.86 17.20
C ARG A 18 -7.81 7.99 17.67
N PRO A 19 -6.63 8.10 17.01
CA PRO A 19 -6.37 8.86 15.79
C PRO A 19 -7.06 8.25 14.55
N SER A 20 -7.34 9.09 13.56
CA SER A 20 -7.95 8.69 12.29
C SER A 20 -7.16 9.36 11.17
N ASP A 21 -6.40 8.57 10.44
CA ASP A 21 -5.53 9.03 9.36
C ASP A 21 -5.77 8.18 8.11
N LEU A 22 -5.56 8.78 6.94
CA LEU A 22 -5.57 8.07 5.64
C LEU A 22 -4.17 8.08 5.05
N LEU A 23 -3.79 6.97 4.43
CA LEU A 23 -2.54 6.88 3.69
C LEU A 23 -2.71 7.52 2.31
N CYS A 24 -1.83 8.46 1.95
CA CYS A 24 -1.74 8.96 0.58
C CYS A 24 -1.07 7.91 -0.31
N ASP A 25 -1.68 7.56 -1.43
CA ASP A 25 -1.18 6.58 -2.42
C ASP A 25 0.06 7.06 -3.18
N ARG A 26 0.17 8.36 -3.46
CA ARG A 26 1.31 8.96 -4.16
C ARG A 26 2.57 9.03 -3.31
N SER A 27 2.45 9.46 -2.05
CA SER A 27 3.59 9.76 -1.17
C SER A 27 3.76 8.78 0.00
N PHE A 28 2.83 7.84 0.20
CA PHE A 28 2.82 6.91 1.33
C PHE A 28 2.92 7.60 2.70
N THR A 29 2.44 8.84 2.77
CA THR A 29 2.38 9.64 4.00
C THR A 29 1.00 9.51 4.64
N TRP A 30 0.96 9.34 5.96
CA TRP A 30 -0.28 9.39 6.73
C TRP A 30 -0.76 10.84 6.88
N VAL A 31 -2.01 11.09 6.50
CA VAL A 31 -2.63 12.42 6.54
C VAL A 31 -3.85 12.37 7.46
N PRO A 32 -4.01 13.35 8.38
CA PRO A 32 -5.18 13.43 9.24
C PRO A 32 -6.48 13.41 8.45
N LEU A 33 -7.42 12.58 8.87
CA LEU A 33 -8.68 12.37 8.17
C LEU A 33 -9.46 13.67 7.98
N ASP A 34 -9.44 14.58 8.96
CA ASP A 34 -10.13 15.88 8.86
C ASP A 34 -9.62 16.69 7.65
N ARG A 35 -8.29 16.73 7.44
CA ARG A 35 -7.67 17.38 6.27
C ARG A 35 -8.06 16.69 4.97
N CYS A 36 -8.10 15.35 4.96
CA CYS A 36 -8.53 14.60 3.78
C CYS A 36 -10.00 14.90 3.42
N LEU A 37 -10.88 15.03 4.42
CA LEU A 37 -12.29 15.36 4.22
C LEU A 37 -12.46 16.78 3.67
N GLU A 38 -11.75 17.77 4.21
CA GLU A 38 -11.75 19.14 3.66
C GLU A 38 -11.33 19.18 2.20
N MET A 39 -10.35 18.35 1.81
CA MET A 39 -9.94 18.22 0.42
C MET A 39 -11.04 17.57 -0.43
N MET A 40 -11.71 16.51 0.07
CA MET A 40 -12.80 15.82 -0.65
C MET A 40 -13.99 16.74 -0.90
N GLU A 41 -14.30 17.62 0.05
CA GLU A 41 -15.36 18.62 -0.12
C GLU A 41 -15.00 19.68 -1.17
N LYS A 42 -13.73 20.08 -1.26
CA LYS A 42 -13.25 21.10 -2.21
C LYS A 42 -13.08 20.58 -3.65
N HIS A 43 -12.55 19.37 -3.80
CA HIS A 43 -12.13 18.83 -5.10
C HIS A 43 -13.01 17.65 -5.58
N GLY A 44 -13.97 17.21 -4.76
CA GLY A 44 -14.79 16.02 -4.99
C GLY A 44 -14.13 14.73 -4.47
N GLU A 45 -14.80 13.60 -4.64
CA GLU A 45 -14.32 12.30 -4.11
C GLU A 45 -13.08 11.75 -4.86
N ARG A 46 -12.78 12.26 -6.06
CA ARG A 46 -11.66 11.83 -6.89
C ARG A 46 -10.48 12.78 -6.72
N ILE A 47 -9.72 12.59 -5.65
CA ILE A 47 -8.50 13.35 -5.38
C ILE A 47 -7.28 12.54 -5.82
N GLU A 48 -6.33 13.21 -6.46
CA GLU A 48 -5.08 12.59 -6.94
C GLU A 48 -4.06 12.36 -5.82
N ALA A 49 -4.01 13.22 -4.79
CA ALA A 49 -3.13 13.05 -3.64
C ALA A 49 -3.61 13.84 -2.41
N PHE A 50 -3.65 13.20 -1.23
CA PHE A 50 -3.94 13.89 0.05
C PHE A 50 -2.75 14.68 0.60
N ALA A 51 -1.54 14.40 0.13
CA ALA A 51 -0.32 15.11 0.49
C ALA A 51 0.39 15.61 -0.79
N PRO A 52 -0.10 16.69 -1.42
CA PRO A 52 0.43 17.19 -2.69
C PRO A 52 1.86 17.72 -2.57
N ASP A 53 2.21 18.25 -1.40
CA ASP A 53 3.53 18.83 -1.09
C ASP A 53 4.57 17.77 -0.74
N ALA A 54 4.14 16.53 -0.47
CA ALA A 54 5.04 15.44 -0.12
C ALA A 54 5.72 14.87 -1.37
N PRO A 55 6.99 14.44 -1.26
CA PRO A 55 7.67 13.79 -2.37
C PRO A 55 6.96 12.48 -2.76
N ILE A 56 7.09 12.11 -4.02
CA ILE A 56 6.62 10.81 -4.51
C ILE A 56 7.41 9.72 -3.77
N ALA A 57 6.72 8.69 -3.29
CA ALA A 57 7.37 7.60 -2.56
C ALA A 57 8.40 6.87 -3.43
N GLU A 58 9.51 6.48 -2.81
CA GLU A 58 10.53 5.67 -3.46
C GLU A 58 9.93 4.32 -3.86
N LYS A 59 10.14 3.90 -5.11
CA LYS A 59 9.69 2.58 -5.57
C LYS A 59 10.51 1.49 -4.89
N CYS A 60 9.83 0.48 -4.33
CA CYS A 60 10.50 -0.70 -3.80
C CYS A 60 10.98 -1.59 -4.96
N PRO A 61 12.29 -1.94 -5.05
CA PRO A 61 12.77 -2.87 -6.06
C PRO A 61 12.25 -4.27 -5.72
N LEU A 62 11.55 -4.89 -6.68
CA LEU A 62 10.89 -6.20 -6.54
C LEU A 62 11.84 -7.26 -5.97
N VAL A 63 13.09 -7.26 -6.47
CA VAL A 63 14.15 -8.20 -6.09
C VAL A 63 14.51 -8.18 -4.60
N SER A 64 14.22 -7.08 -3.90
CA SER A 64 14.52 -6.90 -2.48
C SER A 64 13.41 -7.39 -1.54
N ILE A 65 12.21 -7.65 -2.06
CA ILE A 65 11.06 -8.06 -1.27
C ILE A 65 11.35 -9.41 -0.63
N LYS A 66 11.10 -9.51 0.68
CA LYS A 66 11.27 -10.75 1.45
C LYS A 66 10.03 -11.61 1.29
N CYS A 67 10.22 -12.85 0.89
CA CYS A 67 9.17 -13.83 0.71
C CYS A 67 9.34 -15.00 1.68
N LEU A 68 8.25 -15.49 2.24
CA LEU A 68 8.18 -16.74 2.97
C LEU A 68 7.70 -17.84 2.02
N TYR A 69 8.56 -18.81 1.74
CA TYR A 69 8.27 -19.94 0.84
C TYR A 69 8.77 -21.24 1.46
N LYS A 70 7.91 -22.26 1.57
CA LYS A 70 8.22 -23.56 2.21
C LYS A 70 8.98 -23.38 3.55
N MET A 71 8.47 -22.52 4.44
CA MET A 71 9.06 -22.20 5.75
C MET A 71 10.44 -21.51 5.72
N ASN A 72 10.90 -21.06 4.55
CA ASN A 72 12.16 -20.34 4.40
C ASN A 72 11.90 -18.88 4.03
N VAL A 73 12.68 -17.96 4.62
CA VAL A 73 12.64 -16.53 4.28
C VAL A 73 13.71 -16.25 3.22
N LEU A 74 13.29 -15.91 2.02
CA LEU A 74 14.15 -15.67 0.87
C LEU A 74 13.80 -14.35 0.19
N PRO A 75 14.79 -13.57 -0.30
CA PRO A 75 14.51 -12.46 -1.19
C PRO A 75 13.88 -12.98 -2.49
N TYR A 76 12.98 -12.18 -3.08
CA TYR A 76 12.27 -12.55 -4.29
C TYR A 76 13.19 -12.97 -5.45
N ARG A 77 14.36 -12.33 -5.58
CA ARG A 77 15.37 -12.71 -6.59
C ARG A 77 15.82 -14.17 -6.49
N ILE A 78 15.94 -14.72 -5.28
CA ILE A 78 16.39 -16.10 -5.07
C ILE A 78 15.24 -17.05 -5.39
N LEU A 79 14.04 -16.64 -5.02
CA LEU A 79 12.83 -17.42 -5.19
C LEU A 79 12.49 -17.64 -6.67
N LEU A 80 12.79 -16.66 -7.54
CA LEU A 80 12.72 -16.80 -9.02
C LEU A 80 13.70 -17.84 -9.60
N THR A 81 14.77 -18.20 -8.88
CA THR A 81 15.74 -19.20 -9.35
C THR A 81 15.35 -20.63 -8.97
N LEU A 82 14.33 -20.81 -8.13
CA LEU A 82 13.90 -22.12 -7.67
C LEU A 82 13.10 -22.85 -8.77
N PRO A 83 13.42 -24.12 -9.08
CA PRO A 83 12.77 -24.85 -10.17
C PRO A 83 11.28 -25.12 -9.91
N ASP A 84 10.88 -25.21 -8.64
CA ASP A 84 9.50 -25.44 -8.22
C ASP A 84 8.66 -24.16 -8.16
N PHE A 85 9.29 -22.99 -8.30
CA PHE A 85 8.60 -21.73 -8.16
C PHE A 85 8.21 -21.18 -9.53
N LYS A 86 6.90 -20.97 -9.72
CA LYS A 86 6.35 -20.26 -10.87
C LYS A 86 5.72 -18.96 -10.39
N GLU A 87 6.22 -17.86 -10.92
CA GLU A 87 5.60 -16.56 -10.68
C GLU A 87 4.24 -16.47 -11.38
N THR A 88 3.29 -15.78 -10.75
CA THR A 88 2.02 -15.41 -11.40
C THR A 88 2.25 -14.09 -12.13
N GLU A 89 1.96 -14.04 -13.43
CA GLU A 89 2.45 -13.05 -14.40
C GLU A 89 2.68 -11.63 -13.87
N THR A 90 1.73 -11.02 -13.13
CA THR A 90 1.85 -9.61 -12.67
C THR A 90 1.73 -9.41 -11.16
N PHE A 91 1.64 -10.47 -10.36
CA PHE A 91 1.29 -10.36 -8.94
C PHE A 91 2.28 -9.51 -8.14
N MET A 92 3.59 -9.75 -8.32
CA MET A 92 4.63 -9.06 -7.54
C MET A 92 4.73 -7.58 -7.89
N GLU A 93 4.45 -7.22 -9.15
CA GLU A 93 4.40 -5.83 -9.61
C GLU A 93 3.22 -5.09 -8.98
N GLU A 94 2.04 -5.70 -9.00
CA GLU A 94 0.85 -5.14 -8.36
C GLU A 94 1.03 -4.99 -6.85
N TYR A 95 1.61 -6.01 -6.20
CA TYR A 95 1.93 -5.97 -4.78
C TYR A 95 2.85 -4.80 -4.44
N ALA A 96 3.95 -4.65 -5.17
CA ALA A 96 4.91 -3.57 -4.92
C ALA A 96 4.30 -2.19 -5.17
N ARG A 97 3.40 -2.06 -6.15
CA ARG A 97 2.66 -0.82 -6.40
C ARG A 97 1.72 -0.46 -5.25
N ILE A 98 0.97 -1.43 -4.71
CA ILE A 98 -0.04 -1.19 -3.67
C ILE A 98 0.61 -0.96 -2.31
N VAL A 99 1.64 -1.73 -1.97
CA VAL A 99 2.31 -1.65 -0.66
C VAL A 99 3.40 -0.56 -0.64
N GLY A 100 3.96 -0.24 -1.80
CA GLY A 100 4.95 0.82 -1.96
C GLY A 100 6.24 0.56 -1.17
N PRO A 101 6.84 1.58 -0.54
CA PRO A 101 8.14 1.47 0.12
C PRO A 101 8.14 0.50 1.32
N VAL A 102 6.99 0.34 1.99
CA VAL A 102 6.84 -0.53 3.17
C VAL A 102 7.01 -2.01 2.82
N ALA A 103 6.94 -2.38 1.53
CA ALA A 103 7.14 -3.77 1.08
C ALA A 103 8.51 -4.35 1.48
N ARG A 104 9.53 -3.52 1.75
CA ARG A 104 10.85 -3.95 2.25
C ARG A 104 10.81 -4.50 3.68
N GLU A 105 9.85 -4.04 4.47
CA GLU A 105 9.70 -4.37 5.90
C GLU A 105 8.73 -5.54 6.13
N MET A 106 7.94 -5.89 5.11
CA MET A 106 6.97 -6.97 5.18
C MET A 106 7.57 -8.30 4.72
N LEU A 107 7.01 -9.39 5.25
CA LEU A 107 7.28 -10.75 4.79
C LEU A 107 6.08 -11.24 3.99
N LEU A 108 6.27 -11.44 2.68
CA LEU A 108 5.21 -11.86 1.77
C LEU A 108 5.13 -13.40 1.71
N TYR A 109 4.01 -13.97 2.10
CA TYR A 109 3.80 -15.42 1.96
C TYR A 109 3.60 -15.81 0.49
N ARG A 110 4.38 -16.79 0.02
CA ARG A 110 4.28 -17.40 -1.31
C ARG A 110 4.08 -18.91 -1.14
N LYS A 111 3.04 -19.43 -1.79
CA LYS A 111 2.74 -20.86 -1.84
C LYS A 111 3.65 -21.56 -2.84
#